data_AF-A0A0M3KDB4-F1
#
_entry.id   AF-A0A0M3KDB4-F1
#
_cell.length_a   1.000
_cell.length_b   1.000
_cell.length_c   1.000
_cell.angle_alpha   90.00
_cell.angle_beta   90.00
_cell.angle_gamma   90.00
#
_symmetry.space_group_name_H-M   'P 1'
#
loop_
_entity.id
_entity.type
_entity.pdbx_description
1 polymer ?
#
loop_
_entity_poly.entity_id
_entity_poly.type
_entity_poly.pdbx_seq_one_letter_code
_entity_poly.pdbx_strand_id
1 'polypeptide(L)'
;MPPTVMNAIKPFIDHYEHLEGIDYRKSVFIFLSNSGGNEITEKTLKHYQSGELREKITLNEMEKVLIPSAFNADGGLKMSELISTHLIDHFIPFLPLERRHVLLCIRDYMKSHNFTPTDERIAKIADSLQYFPKSDPIYSSSGCKRVAQKTELLISAERAKERERLRRLNSLDDNDDDKTDHIDDDSL
;
A
#
# COMPACT_ATOMS: atom_id res chain seq x y z
N MET A 1 0.74 3.09 -21.08
CA MET A 1 0.96 4.27 -21.94
C MET A 1 1.41 3.79 -23.31
N PRO A 2 0.77 4.24 -24.41
CA PRO A 2 1.21 3.91 -25.75
C PRO A 2 2.63 4.42 -26.03
N PRO A 3 3.50 3.68 -26.74
CA PRO A 3 4.85 4.13 -27.07
C PRO A 3 4.90 5.47 -27.82
N THR A 4 3.89 5.75 -28.63
CA THR A 4 3.78 7.01 -29.41
C THR A 4 3.68 8.25 -28.53
N VAL A 5 3.09 8.15 -27.33
CA VAL A 5 3.04 9.26 -26.37
C VAL A 5 4.42 9.55 -25.81
N MET A 6 5.24 8.52 -25.59
CA MET A 6 6.61 8.70 -25.09
C MET A 6 7.51 9.39 -26.11
N ASN A 7 7.31 9.11 -27.39
CA ASN A 7 8.04 9.80 -28.46
C ASN A 7 7.66 11.28 -28.56
N ALA A 8 6.40 11.63 -28.28
CA ALA A 8 5.94 13.02 -28.31
C ALA A 8 6.53 13.86 -27.16
N ILE A 9 6.79 13.27 -26.00
CA ILE A 9 7.36 13.99 -24.86
C ILE A 9 8.89 14.08 -24.90
N LYS A 10 9.55 13.26 -25.71
CA LYS A 10 11.01 13.16 -25.80
C LYS A 10 11.71 14.52 -25.97
N PRO A 11 11.30 15.42 -26.88
CA PRO A 11 11.98 16.70 -27.05
C PRO A 11 12.09 17.47 -25.74
N PHE A 12 11.03 17.50 -24.93
CA PHE A 12 10.98 18.25 -23.67
C PHE A 12 11.88 17.69 -22.56
N ILE A 13 12.31 16.44 -22.69
CA ILE A 13 13.19 15.75 -21.73
C ILE A 13 14.65 15.84 -22.18
N ASP A 14 14.87 15.94 -23.49
CA ASP A 14 16.20 16.04 -24.09
C ASP A 14 16.90 17.36 -23.73
N HIS A 15 18.20 17.44 -24.01
CA HIS A 15 19.07 18.53 -23.60
C HIS A 15 19.00 19.77 -24.51
N TYR A 16 17.89 19.98 -25.22
CA TYR A 16 17.69 21.18 -26.04
C TYR A 16 17.64 22.44 -25.17
N GLU A 17 18.35 23.50 -25.58
CA GLU A 17 18.36 24.75 -24.81
C GLU A 17 17.00 25.46 -24.83
N HIS A 18 16.30 25.44 -25.97
CA HIS A 18 15.00 26.04 -26.15
C HIS A 18 14.15 25.19 -27.09
N LEU A 19 12.91 24.92 -26.68
CA LEU A 19 11.85 24.36 -27.54
C LEU A 19 10.72 25.38 -27.58
N GLU A 20 10.42 25.88 -28.78
CA GLU A 20 9.43 26.95 -28.98
C GLU A 20 9.67 28.18 -28.07
N GLY A 21 10.95 28.47 -27.77
CA GLY A 21 11.35 29.59 -26.91
C GLY A 21 11.31 29.30 -25.40
N ILE A 22 11.02 28.07 -24.98
CA ILE A 22 10.96 27.65 -23.57
C ILE A 22 12.15 26.73 -23.24
N ASP A 23 12.85 27.01 -22.13
CA ASP A 23 13.92 26.17 -21.59
C ASP A 23 13.35 25.13 -20.60
N TYR A 24 13.34 23.86 -21.02
CA TYR A 24 12.81 22.76 -20.20
C TYR A 24 13.86 22.11 -19.29
N ARG A 25 15.14 22.50 -19.36
CA ARG A 25 16.24 21.86 -18.59
C ARG A 25 16.13 22.04 -17.08
N LYS A 26 15.25 22.94 -16.62
CA LYS A 26 14.92 23.15 -15.20
C LYS A 26 13.68 22.38 -14.75
N SER A 27 13.06 21.62 -15.64
CA SER A 27 11.88 20.79 -15.35
C SER A 27 12.30 19.43 -14.79
N VAL A 28 11.45 18.84 -13.96
CA VAL A 28 11.64 17.49 -13.41
C VAL A 28 10.56 16.58 -13.99
N PHE A 29 10.97 15.49 -14.64
CA PHE A 29 10.08 14.49 -15.19
C PHE A 29 10.11 13.23 -14.33
N ILE A 30 8.95 12.80 -13.83
CA ILE A 30 8.82 11.59 -13.00
C ILE A 30 7.94 10.57 -13.71
N PHE A 31 8.53 9.43 -14.05
CA PHE A 31 7.82 8.31 -14.65
C PHE A 31 7.54 7.21 -13.61
N LEU A 32 6.27 6.84 -13.48
CA LEU A 32 5.86 5.74 -12.62
C LEU A 32 5.46 4.54 -13.48
N SER A 33 6.10 3.40 -13.25
CA SER A 33 5.82 2.15 -13.96
C SER A 33 5.93 0.95 -13.02
N ASN A 34 5.16 -0.10 -13.32
CA ASN A 34 5.29 -1.41 -12.67
C ASN A 34 6.17 -2.36 -13.50
N SER A 35 6.70 -1.92 -14.64
CA SER A 35 7.67 -2.69 -15.43
C SER A 35 8.90 -3.03 -14.58
N GLY A 36 9.44 -4.24 -14.72
CA GLY A 36 10.52 -4.71 -13.85
C GLY A 36 10.06 -5.23 -12.49
N GLY A 37 8.75 -5.18 -12.19
CA GLY A 37 8.20 -5.59 -10.90
C GLY A 37 8.44 -7.07 -10.56
N ASN A 38 8.42 -7.96 -11.56
CA ASN A 38 8.69 -9.39 -11.35
C ASN A 38 10.15 -9.60 -10.96
N GLU A 39 11.06 -8.91 -11.63
CA GLU A 39 12.50 -9.05 -11.44
C GLU A 39 12.95 -8.40 -10.11
N ILE A 40 12.35 -7.27 -9.73
CA ILE A 40 12.46 -6.71 -8.38
C ILE A 40 12.03 -7.74 -7.34
N THR A 41 10.88 -8.36 -7.57
CA THR A 41 10.30 -9.34 -6.64
C THR A 41 11.17 -10.59 -6.52
N GLU A 42 11.70 -11.09 -7.63
CA GLU A 42 12.59 -12.25 -7.63
C GLU A 42 13.91 -11.96 -6.91
N LYS A 43 14.55 -10.82 -7.20
CA LYS A 43 15.81 -10.42 -6.55
C LYS A 43 15.62 -10.24 -5.04
N THR A 44 14.53 -9.59 -4.62
CA THR A 44 14.21 -9.38 -3.19
C THR A 44 13.84 -10.68 -2.47
N LEU A 45 13.20 -11.63 -3.15
CA LEU A 45 12.91 -12.93 -2.57
C LEU A 45 14.18 -13.76 -2.40
N LYS A 46 15.09 -13.76 -3.39
CA LYS A 46 16.40 -14.43 -3.29
C LYS A 46 17.20 -13.89 -2.11
N HIS A 47 17.22 -12.57 -1.94
CA HIS A 47 17.91 -11.88 -0.84
C HIS A 47 17.32 -12.24 0.54
N TYR A 48 16.00 -12.40 0.62
CA TYR A 48 15.34 -12.88 1.83
C TYR A 48 15.68 -14.35 2.12
N GLN A 49 15.67 -15.21 1.09
CA GLN A 49 15.99 -16.64 1.20
C GLN A 49 17.46 -16.91 1.56
N SER A 50 18.38 -16.01 1.21
CA SER A 50 19.78 -16.05 1.66
C SER A 50 19.97 -15.59 3.10
N GLY A 51 18.91 -15.17 3.80
CA GLY A 51 18.97 -14.66 5.17
C GLY A 51 19.57 -13.26 5.26
N GLU A 52 19.63 -12.53 4.16
CA GLU A 52 20.22 -11.20 4.12
C GLU A 52 19.17 -10.11 4.40
N LEU A 53 19.57 -9.08 5.16
CA LEU A 53 18.69 -7.96 5.52
C LEU A 53 18.27 -7.15 4.30
N ARG A 54 16.97 -6.90 4.12
CA ARG A 54 16.42 -6.07 3.04
C ARG A 54 17.22 -4.80 2.77
N GLU A 55 17.67 -4.12 3.82
CA GLU A 55 18.40 -2.84 3.77
C GLU A 55 19.78 -2.95 3.11
N LYS A 56 20.29 -4.16 2.88
CA LYS A 56 21.54 -4.42 2.14
C LYS A 56 21.37 -4.41 0.62
N ILE A 57 20.13 -4.47 0.12
CA ILE A 57 19.87 -4.42 -1.33
C ILE A 57 20.30 -3.05 -1.85
N THR A 58 21.31 -3.03 -2.71
CA THR A 58 21.86 -1.78 -3.24
C THR A 58 21.17 -1.33 -4.52
N LEU A 59 21.19 -0.02 -4.79
CA LEU A 59 20.66 0.54 -6.04
C LEU A 59 21.33 -0.07 -7.27
N ASN A 60 22.65 -0.17 -7.26
CA ASN A 60 23.45 -0.73 -8.37
C ASN A 60 23.03 -2.16 -8.72
N GLU A 61 22.79 -3.01 -7.72
CA GLU A 61 22.28 -4.36 -7.97
C GLU A 61 20.90 -4.39 -8.61
N MET A 62 20.03 -3.44 -8.24
CA MET A 62 18.68 -3.33 -8.81
C MET A 62 18.72 -2.77 -10.22
N GLU A 63 19.56 -1.78 -10.51
CA GLU A 63 19.73 -1.20 -11.85
C GLU A 63 20.19 -2.25 -12.86
N LYS A 64 21.10 -3.15 -12.48
CA LYS A 64 21.54 -4.28 -13.32
C LYS A 64 20.41 -5.20 -13.75
N VAL A 65 19.34 -5.28 -12.96
CA VAL A 65 18.17 -6.10 -13.23
C VAL A 65 17.09 -5.28 -13.95
N LEU A 66 16.93 -4.02 -13.57
CA LEU A 66 15.87 -3.15 -14.06
C LEU A 66 16.12 -2.58 -15.44
N ILE A 67 17.34 -2.15 -15.76
CA ILE A 67 17.65 -1.55 -17.07
C ILE A 67 17.33 -2.53 -18.21
N PRO A 68 17.78 -3.80 -18.17
CA PRO A 68 17.40 -4.77 -19.20
C PRO A 68 15.89 -5.06 -19.22
N SER A 69 15.25 -5.13 -18.05
CA SER A 69 13.82 -5.43 -17.94
C SER A 69 12.97 -4.30 -18.50
N ALA A 70 13.30 -3.04 -18.21
CA ALA A 70 12.61 -1.86 -18.71
C ALA A 70 12.73 -1.72 -20.23
N PHE A 71 13.88 -2.10 -20.81
CA PHE A 71 14.09 -2.10 -22.25
C PHE A 71 13.21 -3.14 -22.97
N ASN A 72 13.04 -4.32 -22.38
CA ASN A 72 12.35 -5.45 -22.98
C ASN A 72 10.86 -5.56 -22.61
N ALA A 73 10.42 -4.93 -21.51
CA ALA A 73 9.05 -5.04 -21.00
C ALA A 73 8.03 -4.38 -21.93
N ASP A 74 6.91 -5.07 -22.17
CA ASP A 74 5.78 -4.52 -22.91
C ASP A 74 5.18 -3.29 -22.21
N GLY A 75 5.11 -2.15 -22.91
CA GLY A 75 4.60 -0.89 -22.36
C GLY A 75 5.20 0.35 -23.01
N GLY A 76 4.97 1.52 -22.41
CA GLY A 76 5.44 2.80 -22.94
C GLY A 76 6.96 2.97 -22.95
N LEU A 77 7.66 2.15 -22.14
CA LEU A 77 9.13 2.12 -22.10
C LEU A 77 9.72 1.08 -23.07
N LYS A 78 8.90 0.17 -23.61
CA LYS A 78 9.34 -0.88 -24.54
C LYS A 78 9.97 -0.25 -25.76
N MET A 79 11.26 -0.49 -25.98
CA MET A 79 11.99 0.08 -27.11
C MET A 79 11.81 1.62 -27.23
N SER A 80 11.43 2.30 -26.14
CA SER A 80 11.21 3.73 -26.19
C SER A 80 12.54 4.40 -26.43
N GLU A 81 12.54 5.40 -27.31
CA GLU A 81 13.78 6.13 -27.59
C GLU A 81 14.36 6.76 -26.32
N LEU A 82 13.55 7.01 -25.29
CA LEU A 82 14.01 7.54 -24.00
C LEU A 82 15.06 6.64 -23.32
N ILE A 83 14.90 5.31 -23.39
CA ILE A 83 15.90 4.39 -22.81
C ILE A 83 17.09 4.23 -23.77
N SER A 84 16.83 4.12 -25.08
CA SER A 84 17.93 3.93 -26.05
C SER A 84 18.83 5.18 -26.18
N THR A 85 18.28 6.39 -25.96
CA THR A 85 19.03 7.64 -25.91
C THR A 85 19.42 8.09 -24.50
N HIS A 86 19.30 7.22 -23.49
CA HIS A 86 19.75 7.47 -22.11
C HIS A 86 19.16 8.75 -21.48
N LEU A 87 17.90 9.08 -21.78
CA LEU A 87 17.19 10.24 -21.23
C LEU A 87 16.64 10.01 -19.81
N ILE A 88 16.84 8.81 -19.25
CA ILE A 88 16.49 8.49 -17.88
C ILE A 88 17.76 8.57 -17.04
N ASP A 89 17.83 9.55 -16.13
CA ASP A 89 18.99 9.73 -15.25
C ASP A 89 19.11 8.62 -14.21
N HIS A 90 17.98 8.21 -13.61
CA HIS A 90 17.95 7.27 -12.49
C HIS A 90 16.74 6.33 -12.55
N PHE A 91 16.98 5.05 -12.27
CA PHE A 91 15.94 4.05 -12.05
C PHE A 91 15.76 3.81 -10.55
N ILE A 92 14.63 4.24 -9.99
CA ILE A 92 14.37 4.12 -8.54
C ILE A 92 13.45 2.91 -8.26
N PRO A 93 13.98 1.77 -7.77
CA PRO A 93 13.18 0.58 -7.49
C PRO A 93 12.31 0.76 -6.23
N PHE A 94 11.03 0.36 -6.33
CA PHE A 94 10.16 0.20 -5.17
C PHE A 94 10.07 -1.28 -4.80
N LEU A 95 10.71 -1.66 -3.69
CA LEU A 95 10.75 -3.04 -3.22
C LEU A 95 9.40 -3.46 -2.60
N PRO A 96 8.97 -4.73 -2.75
CA PRO A 96 7.71 -5.22 -2.18
C PRO A 96 7.67 -5.02 -0.66
N LEU A 97 6.50 -4.69 -0.12
CA LEU A 97 6.37 -4.38 1.30
C LEU A 97 6.24 -5.64 2.13
N GLU A 98 7.19 -5.84 3.05
CA GLU A 98 7.05 -6.87 4.10
C GLU A 98 5.88 -6.60 5.04
N ARG A 99 5.39 -7.63 5.74
CA ARG A 99 4.34 -7.51 6.76
C ARG A 99 4.61 -6.41 7.78
N ARG A 100 5.86 -6.23 8.25
CA ARG A 100 6.22 -5.15 9.18
C ARG A 100 5.86 -3.75 8.67
N HIS A 101 6.03 -3.49 7.36
CA HIS A 101 5.66 -2.20 6.75
C HIS A 101 4.15 -2.04 6.67
N VAL A 102 3.41 -3.12 6.40
CA VAL A 102 1.95 -3.10 6.37
C VAL A 102 1.37 -2.77 7.76
N LEU A 103 1.95 -3.29 8.84
CA LEU A 103 1.55 -2.93 10.21
C LEU A 103 1.70 -1.42 10.48
N LEU A 104 2.76 -0.79 9.95
CA LEU A 104 2.96 0.66 10.04
C LEU A 104 1.87 1.42 9.27
N CYS A 105 1.59 1.03 8.03
CA CYS A 105 0.51 1.63 7.24
C CYS A 105 -0.85 1.54 7.93
N ILE A 106 -1.17 0.39 8.54
CA ILE A 106 -2.43 0.21 9.28
C ILE A 106 -2.47 1.13 10.49
N ARG A 107 -1.39 1.17 11.28
CA ARG A 107 -1.30 2.05 12.46
C ARG A 107 -1.50 3.52 12.08
N ASP A 108 -0.86 3.98 11.02
CA ASP A 108 -0.96 5.36 10.55
C ASP A 108 -2.37 5.68 10.02
N TYR A 109 -2.97 4.75 9.28
CA TYR A 109 -4.34 4.91 8.79
C TYR A 109 -5.35 4.97 9.96
N MET A 110 -5.21 4.12 10.97
CA MET A 110 -6.09 4.16 12.15
C MET A 110 -5.96 5.49 12.90
N LYS A 111 -4.74 5.98 13.11
CA LYS A 111 -4.48 7.28 13.75
C LYS A 111 -5.10 8.44 12.97
N SER A 112 -4.96 8.47 11.65
CA SER A 112 -5.53 9.54 10.83
C SER A 112 -7.07 9.55 10.81
N HIS A 113 -7.70 8.44 11.21
CA HIS A 113 -9.16 8.29 11.32
C HIS A 113 -9.67 8.32 12.76
N ASN A 114 -8.87 8.83 13.71
CA ASN A 114 -9.20 8.91 15.13
C ASN A 114 -9.67 7.57 15.73
N PHE A 115 -9.09 6.47 15.25
CA PHE A 115 -9.40 5.14 15.73
C PHE A 115 -8.18 4.56 16.45
N THR A 116 -8.36 4.14 17.71
CA THR A 116 -7.24 3.74 18.56
C THR A 116 -6.56 2.49 18.03
N PRO A 117 -5.27 2.57 17.62
CA PRO A 117 -4.51 1.40 17.22
C PRO A 117 -4.18 0.53 18.42
N THR A 118 -4.58 -0.74 18.36
CA THR A 118 -4.11 -1.79 19.27
C THR A 118 -3.40 -2.86 18.45
N ASP A 119 -2.43 -3.56 19.04
CA ASP A 119 -1.70 -4.60 18.33
C ASP A 119 -2.62 -5.71 17.82
N GLU A 120 -3.69 -6.02 18.57
CA GLU A 120 -4.74 -6.96 18.14
C GLU A 120 -5.46 -6.47 16.87
N ARG A 121 -5.94 -5.23 16.85
CA ARG A 121 -6.64 -4.66 15.68
C ARG A 121 -5.73 -4.59 14.46
N ILE A 122 -4.49 -4.14 14.67
CA ILE A 122 -3.49 -4.04 13.61
C ILE A 122 -3.20 -5.42 13.04
N ALA A 123 -2.91 -6.41 13.89
CA ALA A 123 -2.66 -7.79 13.46
C ALA A 123 -3.85 -8.36 12.69
N LYS A 124 -5.08 -8.19 13.21
CA LYS A 124 -6.30 -8.66 12.55
C LYS A 124 -6.50 -8.09 11.15
N ILE A 125 -6.22 -6.79 10.95
CA ILE A 125 -6.27 -6.16 9.62
C ILE A 125 -5.17 -6.73 8.73
N ALA A 126 -3.95 -6.81 9.25
CA ALA A 126 -2.80 -7.33 8.52
C ALA A 126 -3.03 -8.78 8.06
N ASP A 127 -3.59 -9.64 8.91
CA ASP A 127 -3.87 -11.05 8.62
C ASP A 127 -5.01 -11.24 7.60
N SER A 128 -5.83 -10.21 7.40
CA SER A 128 -6.89 -10.22 6.38
C SER A 128 -6.37 -9.91 4.96
N LEU A 129 -5.10 -9.56 4.82
CA LEU A 129 -4.43 -9.25 3.55
C LEU A 129 -3.73 -10.50 2.98
N GLN A 130 -3.41 -10.44 1.69
CA GLN A 130 -2.72 -11.52 0.99
C GLN A 130 -1.22 -11.27 0.95
N TYR A 131 -0.45 -12.32 1.22
CA TYR A 131 1.01 -12.31 1.23
C TYR A 131 1.58 -13.41 0.34
N PHE A 132 2.83 -13.24 -0.07
CA PHE A 132 3.56 -14.16 -0.91
C PHE A 132 5.04 -14.27 -0.48
N PRO A 133 5.73 -15.36 -0.88
CA PRO A 133 5.17 -16.58 -1.48
C PRO A 133 4.27 -17.35 -0.50
N LYS A 134 3.44 -18.28 -0.98
CA LYS A 134 2.51 -19.03 -0.12
C LYS A 134 3.22 -19.94 0.91
N SER A 135 4.42 -20.41 0.58
CA SER A 135 5.23 -21.29 1.43
C SER A 135 5.82 -20.57 2.64
N ASP A 136 6.18 -19.30 2.47
CA ASP A 136 6.76 -18.44 3.49
C ASP A 136 6.30 -16.99 3.26
N PRO A 137 5.09 -16.63 3.75
CA PRO A 137 4.46 -15.36 3.39
C PRO A 137 5.15 -14.17 4.07
N ILE A 138 5.99 -13.46 3.33
CA ILE A 138 6.75 -12.30 3.82
C ILE A 138 6.28 -10.98 3.21
N TYR A 139 5.96 -10.96 1.91
CA TYR A 139 5.63 -9.76 1.16
C TYR A 139 4.14 -9.63 0.89
N SER A 140 3.58 -8.42 1.03
CA SER A 140 2.18 -8.15 0.70
C SER A 140 1.96 -8.07 -0.80
N SER A 141 0.99 -8.84 -1.32
CA SER A 141 0.63 -8.82 -2.74
C SER A 141 0.08 -7.47 -3.22
N SER A 142 -0.44 -6.64 -2.31
CA SER A 142 -1.02 -5.33 -2.63
C SER A 142 -0.27 -4.16 -2.01
N GLY A 143 0.86 -4.42 -1.33
CA GLY A 143 1.45 -3.45 -0.40
C GLY A 143 0.39 -2.87 0.54
N CYS A 144 0.41 -1.55 0.73
CA CYS A 144 -0.57 -0.87 1.58
C CYS A 144 -1.86 -0.44 0.86
N LYS A 145 -2.04 -0.76 -0.44
CA LYS A 145 -3.18 -0.28 -1.24
C LYS A 145 -4.55 -0.69 -0.67
N ARG A 146 -4.63 -1.85 -0.03
CA ARG A 146 -5.89 -2.39 0.53
C ARG A 146 -6.08 -2.11 2.02
N VAL A 147 -5.13 -1.44 2.68
CA VAL A 147 -5.17 -1.17 4.13
C VAL A 147 -6.40 -0.34 4.50
N ALA A 148 -6.70 0.72 3.74
CA ALA A 148 -7.86 1.58 3.96
C ALA A 148 -9.16 0.77 4.00
N GLN A 149 -9.45 0.05 2.91
CA GLN A 149 -10.63 -0.81 2.78
C GLN A 149 -10.76 -1.79 3.95
N LYS A 150 -9.69 -2.50 4.30
CA LYS A 150 -9.73 -3.51 5.38
C LYS A 150 -9.92 -2.88 6.76
N THR A 151 -9.34 -1.70 6.99
CA THR A 151 -9.48 -0.98 8.25
C THR A 151 -10.89 -0.44 8.43
N GLU A 152 -11.47 0.16 7.39
CA GLU A 152 -12.85 0.64 7.40
C GLU A 152 -13.87 -0.47 7.67
N LEU A 153 -13.65 -1.67 7.12
CA LEU A 153 -14.48 -2.84 7.41
C LEU A 153 -14.43 -3.23 8.89
N LEU A 154 -13.23 -3.21 9.50
CA LEU A 154 -13.09 -3.51 10.93
C LEU A 154 -13.79 -2.45 11.78
N ILE A 155 -13.54 -1.17 11.51
CA ILE A 155 -14.14 -0.04 12.24
C ILE A 155 -15.67 -0.13 12.18
N SER A 156 -16.22 -0.39 10.99
CA SER A 156 -17.66 -0.51 10.77
C SER A 156 -18.27 -1.67 11.56
N ALA A 157 -17.58 -2.82 11.57
CA ALA A 157 -18.02 -3.99 12.32
C ALA A 157 -18.00 -3.75 13.84
N GLU A 158 -16.97 -3.11 14.38
CA GLU A 158 -16.88 -2.80 15.81
C GLU A 158 -17.96 -1.80 16.24
N ARG A 159 -18.17 -0.73 15.46
CA ARG A 159 -19.24 0.25 15.73
C ARG A 159 -20.63 -0.39 15.68
N ALA A 160 -20.86 -1.35 14.79
CA ALA A 160 -22.13 -2.08 14.74
C ALA A 160 -22.35 -2.94 15.99
N LYS A 161 -21.33 -3.67 16.43
CA LYS A 161 -21.37 -4.48 17.66
C LYS A 161 -21.62 -3.65 18.90
N GLU A 162 -20.97 -2.49 19.01
CA GLU A 162 -21.17 -1.59 20.16
C GLU A 162 -22.60 -1.06 20.22
N ARG A 163 -23.16 -0.65 19.07
CA ARG A 163 -24.57 -0.24 18.98
C ARG A 163 -25.53 -1.35 19.39
N GLU A 164 -25.26 -2.60 18.99
CA GLU A 164 -26.08 -3.74 19.39
C GLU A 164 -25.97 -4.04 20.89
N ARG A 165 -24.76 -3.94 21.45
CA ARG A 165 -24.51 -4.13 22.88
C ARG A 165 -25.26 -3.11 23.73
N LEU A 166 -25.19 -1.83 23.34
CA LEU A 166 -25.92 -0.74 24.02
C LEU A 166 -27.44 -0.96 23.95
N ARG A 167 -27.96 -1.39 22.80
CA ARG A 167 -29.39 -1.74 22.67
C ARG A 167 -29.80 -2.88 23.62
N ARG A 168 -28.97 -3.92 23.75
CA ARG A 168 -29.24 -5.02 24.68
C ARG A 168 -29.19 -4.59 26.13
N LEU A 169 -28.23 -3.72 26.50
CA LEU A 169 -28.13 -3.17 27.86
C LEU A 169 -29.39 -2.36 28.21
N ASN A 170 -29.79 -1.42 27.35
CA ASN A 170 -30.99 -0.63 27.61
C ASN A 170 -32.26 -1.50 27.70
N SER A 171 -32.37 -2.56 26.89
CA SER A 171 -33.51 -3.48 26.99
C SER A 171 -33.53 -4.33 28.27
N LEU A 172 -32.39 -4.45 28.98
CA LEU A 172 -32.35 -5.15 30.26
C LEU A 172 -32.77 -4.20 31.39
N ASP A 173 -32.35 -2.94 31.34
CA ASP A 173 -32.75 -1.91 32.30
C ASP A 173 -34.27 -1.64 32.26
N ASP A 174 -34.89 -1.59 31.07
CA ASP A 174 -36.35 -1.43 30.91
C ASP A 174 -37.16 -2.60 31.55
N ASN A 175 -36.55 -3.78 31.75
CA ASN A 175 -37.22 -4.94 32.34
C ASN A 175 -37.09 -4.99 33.89
N ASP A 176 -36.18 -4.24 34.48
CA ASP A 176 -36.01 -4.16 35.93
C ASP A 176 -36.84 -3.03 36.56
N ASP A 177 -37.15 -1.97 35.81
CA ASP A 177 -38.07 -0.89 36.25
C ASP A 177 -39.55 -1.32 36.31
N ASP A 178 -39.95 -2.41 35.64
CA ASP A 178 -41.32 -2.97 35.70
C ASP A 178 -41.53 -3.91 36.92
N LYS A 179 -40.55 -4.03 37.82
CA LYS A 179 -40.60 -4.93 38.99
C LYS A 179 -40.63 -4.23 40.35
N THR A 180 -40.57 -2.91 40.43
CA THR A 180 -40.52 -2.16 41.70
C THR A 180 -41.85 -1.58 42.19
N ASP A 181 -42.95 -1.70 41.42
CA ASP A 181 -44.27 -1.21 41.83
C ASP A 181 -45.20 -2.32 42.35
N HIS A 182 -44.79 -3.10 43.36
CA HIS A 182 -45.71 -3.85 44.25
C HIS A 182 -45.10 -3.91 45.66
N ILE A 183 -45.21 -2.81 46.41
CA ILE A 183 -45.07 -2.82 47.87
C ILE A 183 -46.48 -2.85 48.45
N ASP A 184 -46.72 -3.87 49.26
CA ASP A 184 -47.96 -4.20 49.95
C ASP A 184 -48.59 -3.02 50.70
N ASP A 185 -49.90 -2.81 50.49
CA ASP A 185 -50.77 -2.12 51.44
C ASP A 185 -52.03 -2.98 51.64
N ASP A 186 -51.92 -3.97 52.52
CA ASP A 186 -53.09 -4.64 53.13
C ASP A 186 -52.99 -4.46 54.65
N SER A 187 -53.66 -3.42 55.13
CA SER A 187 -53.98 -3.20 56.53
C SER A 187 -55.45 -3.53 56.77
N LEU A 188 -55.71 -4.61 57.52
CA LEU A 188 -56.91 -4.85 58.34
C LEU A 188 -56.67 -5.98 59.36
#